data_AF-A0A448XDF5-F1
#
_entry.id   AF-A0A448XDF5-F1
#
_cell.length_a   1.000
_cell.length_b   1.000
_cell.length_c   1.000
_cell.angle_alpha   90.00
_cell.angle_beta   90.00
_cell.angle_gamma   90.00
#
_symmetry.space_group_name_H-M   'P 1'
#
loop_
_entity.id
_entity.type
_entity.pdbx_description
1 polymer ?
#
loop_
_entity_poly.entity_id
_entity_poly.type
_entity_poly.pdbx_seq_one_letter_code
_entity_poly.pdbx_strand_id
1 'polypeptide(L)'
;MPTQLPRWQYFGTTSGVIRLLPGREWRSNFVGFYDDYDPRLRSWYISATSGPKDVVIVIDCSLSMRGEKSGIAKEVAIAIIRTLTKRDYMNVICARASHWDEVGHWYPYQTEVLSCQENHMVPATLAHRRDLIEKINAIEPGGTTEMDAGFDLAFRLLGSKPRTGCHSIVIFVTDGRDTEGEGVRCHAGYYTRSGYMPGPVCK
;
A
#
# COMPACT_ATOMS: atom_id res chain seq x y z
N MET A 1 21.22 -46.41 -17.76
CA MET A 1 20.68 -45.03 -17.68
C MET A 1 20.98 -44.51 -16.28
N PRO A 2 21.61 -43.34 -16.09
CA PRO A 2 21.84 -42.83 -14.75
C PRO A 2 20.50 -42.40 -14.15
N THR A 3 20.12 -43.03 -13.04
CA THR A 3 18.96 -42.64 -12.23
C THR A 3 19.25 -41.27 -11.63
N GLN A 4 18.73 -40.20 -12.26
CA GLN A 4 18.76 -38.88 -11.64
C GLN A 4 17.96 -38.95 -10.34
N LEU A 5 18.64 -38.75 -9.21
CA LEU A 5 17.98 -38.62 -7.92
C LEU A 5 17.00 -37.44 -7.99
N PRO A 6 15.74 -37.60 -7.56
CA PRO A 6 14.79 -36.52 -7.58
C PRO A 6 15.32 -35.37 -6.70
N ARG A 7 15.25 -34.15 -7.24
CA ARG A 7 15.46 -32.94 -6.45
C ARG A 7 14.35 -32.83 -5.40
N TRP A 8 14.51 -31.89 -4.48
CA TRP A 8 13.50 -31.58 -3.47
C TRP A 8 12.09 -31.48 -4.06
N GLN A 9 11.14 -32.18 -3.45
CA GLN A 9 9.73 -32.10 -3.79
C GLN A 9 8.98 -31.44 -2.63
N TYR A 10 8.06 -30.55 -2.97
CA TYR A 10 7.29 -29.76 -2.01
C TYR A 10 5.82 -29.78 -2.40
N PHE A 11 4.95 -29.97 -1.41
CA PHE A 11 3.50 -29.84 -1.57
C PHE A 11 2.98 -28.94 -0.47
N GLY A 12 2.25 -27.89 -0.85
CA GLY A 12 1.59 -26.96 0.07
C GLY A 12 0.09 -27.04 -0.13
N THR A 13 -0.65 -27.10 0.98
CA THR A 13 -2.12 -27.08 0.98
C THR A 13 -2.66 -25.67 1.16
N THR A 14 -3.93 -25.48 0.80
CA THR A 14 -4.67 -24.23 1.05
C THR A 14 -4.87 -23.94 2.54
N SER A 15 -4.82 -24.97 3.39
CA SER A 15 -4.84 -24.83 4.86
C SER A 15 -3.48 -24.47 5.47
N GLY A 16 -2.42 -24.36 4.67
CA GLY A 16 -1.08 -23.96 5.14
C GLY A 16 -0.18 -25.13 5.57
N VAL A 17 -0.64 -26.38 5.47
CA VAL A 17 0.21 -27.56 5.70
C VAL A 17 1.18 -27.74 4.54
N ILE A 18 2.46 -27.94 4.85
CA ILE A 18 3.52 -28.28 3.88
C ILE A 18 4.04 -29.71 4.10
N ARG A 19 4.37 -30.39 3.00
CA ARG A 19 5.12 -31.65 2.96
C ARG A 19 6.36 -31.48 2.10
N LEU A 20 7.49 -31.98 2.58
CA LEU A 20 8.80 -31.91 1.94
C LEU A 20 9.38 -33.32 1.78
N LEU A 21 9.96 -33.60 0.61
CA LEU A 21 10.69 -34.84 0.34
C LEU A 21 12.08 -34.52 -0.26
N PRO A 22 13.18 -35.09 0.29
CA PRO A 22 13.23 -35.89 1.51
C PRO A 22 12.82 -35.07 2.75
N GLY A 23 12.41 -35.74 3.83
CA GLY A 23 12.12 -35.08 5.10
C GLY A 23 13.38 -34.41 5.64
N ARG A 24 13.24 -33.20 6.21
CA ARG A 24 14.30 -32.51 6.92
C ARG A 24 13.75 -31.85 8.18
N GLU A 25 14.61 -31.67 9.16
CA GLU A 25 14.28 -30.87 10.33
C GLU A 25 14.08 -29.40 9.92
N TRP A 26 13.11 -28.75 10.57
CA TRP A 26 12.84 -27.35 10.33
C TRP A 26 13.95 -26.50 10.96
N ARG A 27 14.33 -25.41 10.29
CA ARG A 27 15.36 -24.51 10.82
C ARG A 27 14.81 -23.76 12.03
N SER A 28 15.68 -23.58 13.02
CA SER A 28 15.42 -22.71 14.16
C SER A 28 16.15 -21.37 13.99
N ASN A 29 15.55 -20.32 14.53
CA ASN A 29 16.16 -19.01 14.66
C ASN A 29 17.23 -19.01 15.76
N PHE A 30 17.93 -17.89 15.92
CA PHE A 30 19.01 -17.75 16.91
C PHE A 30 18.56 -18.00 18.36
N VAL A 31 17.27 -17.89 18.65
CA VAL A 31 16.67 -18.07 19.99
C VAL A 31 16.12 -19.51 20.17
N GLY A 32 16.26 -20.38 19.16
CA GLY A 32 15.84 -21.78 19.22
C GLY A 32 14.38 -22.04 18.84
N PHE A 33 13.62 -21.02 18.40
CA PHE A 33 12.26 -21.21 17.88
C PHE A 33 12.29 -21.57 16.40
N TYR A 34 11.35 -22.41 15.95
CA TYR A 34 11.21 -22.74 14.53
C TYR A 34 10.93 -21.50 13.68
N ASP A 35 11.56 -21.42 12.51
CA ASP A 35 11.32 -20.32 11.57
C ASP A 35 9.86 -20.28 11.12
N ASP A 36 9.21 -19.13 11.19
CA ASP A 36 7.85 -18.97 10.69
C ASP A 36 7.80 -19.24 9.17
N TYR A 37 7.04 -20.27 8.81
CA TYR A 37 6.88 -20.66 7.42
C TYR A 37 5.46 -21.05 7.09
N ASP A 38 4.84 -20.18 6.29
CA ASP A 38 3.58 -20.45 5.62
C ASP A 38 3.85 -20.68 4.12
N PRO A 39 3.54 -21.86 3.55
CA PRO A 39 3.71 -22.11 2.12
C PRO A 39 2.91 -21.13 1.25
N ARG A 40 1.75 -20.63 1.72
CA ARG A 40 0.82 -19.79 0.97
C ARG A 40 1.38 -18.40 0.68
N LEU A 41 2.31 -17.93 1.51
CA LEU A 41 3.00 -16.66 1.34
C LEU A 41 4.28 -16.77 0.51
N ARG A 42 4.66 -17.99 0.08
CA ARG A 42 5.90 -18.20 -0.68
C ARG A 42 5.69 -17.96 -2.16
N SER A 43 6.69 -17.36 -2.80
CA SER A 43 6.65 -17.02 -4.23
C SER A 43 6.33 -18.21 -5.13
N TRP A 44 6.83 -19.41 -4.81
CA TRP A 44 6.54 -20.63 -5.57
C TRP A 44 5.06 -21.02 -5.51
N TYR A 45 4.42 -20.87 -4.35
CA TYR A 45 3.01 -21.18 -4.16
C TYR A 45 2.13 -20.11 -4.81
N ILE A 46 2.45 -18.83 -4.59
CA ILE A 46 1.71 -17.70 -5.17
C ILE A 46 1.74 -17.75 -6.70
N SER A 47 2.91 -18.02 -7.28
CA SER A 47 3.07 -18.11 -8.74
C SER A 47 2.36 -19.30 -9.36
N ALA A 48 2.11 -20.35 -8.58
CA ALA A 48 1.37 -21.53 -9.04
C ALA A 48 -0.15 -21.38 -8.84
N THR A 49 -0.56 -20.59 -7.85
CA THR A 49 -1.98 -20.41 -7.47
C THR A 49 -2.63 -19.23 -8.19
N SER A 50 -1.88 -18.18 -8.50
CA SER A 50 -2.38 -16.96 -9.14
C SER A 50 -1.52 -16.57 -10.33
N GLY A 51 -2.17 -16.12 -11.41
CA GLY A 51 -1.49 -15.56 -12.58
C GLY A 51 -0.90 -14.17 -12.30
N PRO A 52 -0.19 -13.58 -13.29
CA PRO A 52 0.30 -12.21 -13.22
C PRO A 52 -0.85 -11.21 -12.99
N LYS A 53 -0.60 -10.20 -12.16
CA LYS A 53 -1.59 -9.17 -11.78
C LYS A 53 -1.03 -7.76 -11.84
N ASP A 54 -1.92 -6.80 -12.08
CA ASP A 54 -1.70 -5.36 -12.06
C ASP A 54 -2.38 -4.79 -10.81
N VAL A 55 -1.61 -4.35 -9.80
CA VAL A 55 -2.12 -3.94 -8.49
C VAL A 55 -1.83 -2.47 -8.22
N VAL A 56 -2.86 -1.66 -7.96
CA VAL A 56 -2.68 -0.29 -7.45
C VAL A 56 -3.20 -0.23 -6.03
N ILE A 57 -2.34 0.21 -5.09
CA ILE A 57 -2.70 0.40 -3.69
C ILE A 57 -2.96 1.90 -3.47
N VAL A 58 -4.16 2.28 -3.07
CA VAL A 58 -4.53 3.65 -2.70
C VAL A 58 -4.57 3.73 -1.18
N ILE A 59 -3.69 4.53 -0.59
CA ILE A 59 -3.62 4.71 0.86
C ILE A 59 -4.18 6.09 1.19
N ASP A 60 -5.14 6.14 2.10
CA ASP A 60 -5.55 7.38 2.73
C ASP A 60 -4.39 7.95 3.55
N CYS A 61 -3.92 9.12 3.15
CA CYS A 61 -2.82 9.82 3.80
C CYS A 61 -3.29 11.08 4.54
N SER A 62 -4.60 11.26 4.68
CA SER A 62 -5.19 12.42 5.34
C SER A 62 -4.89 12.46 6.84
N LEU A 63 -5.17 13.59 7.48
CA LEU A 63 -4.94 13.79 8.91
C LEU A 63 -5.78 12.84 9.81
N SER A 64 -6.91 12.31 9.32
CA SER A 64 -7.75 11.36 10.07
C SER A 64 -7.02 10.05 10.43
N MET A 65 -6.03 9.71 9.61
CA MET A 65 -5.20 8.51 9.71
C MET A 65 -4.08 8.62 10.74
N ARG A 66 -3.92 9.76 11.42
CA ARG A 66 -2.86 9.97 12.41
C ARG A 66 -2.88 8.92 13.52
N GLY A 67 -1.68 8.54 13.98
CA GLY A 67 -1.50 7.58 15.08
C GLY A 67 -1.51 6.12 14.58
N GLU A 68 -2.16 5.24 15.31
CA GLU A 68 -2.14 3.79 15.07
C GLU A 68 -2.74 3.40 13.71
N LYS A 69 -3.75 4.14 13.24
CA LYS A 69 -4.44 3.87 11.96
C LYS A 69 -3.49 3.89 10.77
N SER A 70 -2.61 4.89 10.71
CA SER A 70 -1.55 4.97 9.69
C SER A 70 -0.58 3.80 9.81
N GLY A 71 -0.19 3.41 11.03
CA GLY A 71 0.66 2.24 11.24
C GLY A 71 0.05 0.96 10.68
N ILE A 72 -1.24 0.72 10.96
CA ILE A 72 -1.98 -0.43 10.44
C ILE A 72 -2.08 -0.36 8.91
N ALA A 73 -2.42 0.81 8.36
CA ALA A 73 -2.54 0.98 6.90
C ALA A 73 -1.22 0.71 6.16
N LYS A 74 -0.09 1.18 6.72
CA LYS A 74 1.26 0.90 6.21
C LYS A 74 1.57 -0.59 6.23
N GLU A 75 1.31 -1.27 7.35
CA GLU A 75 1.56 -2.72 7.47
C GLU A 75 0.70 -3.53 6.50
N VAL A 76 -0.56 -3.15 6.30
CA VAL A 76 -1.44 -3.78 5.30
C VAL A 76 -0.86 -3.60 3.89
N ALA A 77 -0.45 -2.39 3.52
CA ALA A 77 0.17 -2.14 2.22
C ALA A 77 1.46 -2.97 2.05
N ILE A 78 2.34 -2.99 3.05
CA ILE A 78 3.58 -3.76 3.03
C ILE A 78 3.30 -5.27 2.92
N ALA A 79 2.29 -5.78 3.63
CA ALA A 79 1.88 -7.18 3.55
C ALA A 79 1.45 -7.55 2.13
N ILE A 80 0.65 -6.70 1.47
CA ILE A 80 0.25 -6.89 0.07
C ILE A 80 1.48 -6.91 -0.84
N ILE A 81 2.39 -5.93 -0.72
CA ILE A 81 3.61 -5.84 -1.53
C ILE A 81 4.47 -7.09 -1.42
N ARG A 82 4.56 -7.68 -0.22
CA ARG A 82 5.33 -8.93 0.02
C ARG A 82 4.76 -10.13 -0.74
N THR A 83 3.46 -10.15 -1.04
CA THR A 83 2.82 -11.21 -1.83
C THR A 83 3.06 -11.08 -3.35
N LEU A 84 3.49 -9.91 -3.81
CA LEU A 84 3.70 -9.66 -5.25
C LEU A 84 5.02 -10.26 -5.73
N THR A 85 5.03 -10.71 -6.97
CA THR A 85 6.19 -11.34 -7.63
C THR A 85 6.69 -10.48 -8.78
N LYS A 86 7.90 -10.75 -9.31
CA LYS A 86 8.47 -9.99 -10.44
C LYS A 86 7.64 -10.01 -11.74
N ARG A 87 6.64 -10.88 -11.84
CA ARG A 87 5.71 -10.96 -12.98
C ARG A 87 4.53 -10.00 -12.82
N ASP A 88 4.31 -9.51 -11.61
CA ASP A 88 3.24 -8.58 -11.28
C ASP A 88 3.71 -7.15 -11.52
N TYR A 89 2.76 -6.26 -11.79
CA TYR A 89 2.98 -4.83 -11.85
C TYR A 89 2.29 -4.16 -10.69
N MET A 90 2.90 -3.11 -10.15
CA MET A 90 2.34 -2.43 -8.99
C MET A 90 2.67 -0.95 -8.95
N ASN A 91 1.81 -0.19 -8.28
CA ASN A 91 2.07 1.18 -7.83
C ASN A 91 1.32 1.44 -6.51
N VAL A 92 1.76 2.47 -5.78
CA VAL A 92 1.13 2.91 -4.54
C VAL A 92 0.82 4.40 -4.68
N ILE A 93 -0.38 4.80 -4.30
CA ILE A 93 -0.88 6.17 -4.32
C ILE A 93 -1.13 6.59 -2.89
N CYS A 94 -0.67 7.79 -2.55
CA CYS A 94 -0.98 8.45 -1.30
C CYS A 94 -2.04 9.51 -1.58
N ALA A 95 -3.29 9.26 -1.16
CA ALA A 95 -4.43 10.12 -1.40
C ALA A 95 -4.57 11.14 -0.26
N ARG A 96 -4.35 12.42 -0.60
CA ARG A 96 -4.54 13.55 0.31
C ARG A 96 -4.53 14.88 -0.45
N ALA A 97 -5.24 15.87 0.08
CA ALA A 97 -5.23 17.24 -0.43
C ALA A 97 -4.65 18.23 0.56
N SER A 98 -4.19 19.35 0.02
CA SER A 98 -3.71 20.49 0.82
C SER A 98 -4.82 21.00 1.74
N HIS A 99 -4.44 21.43 2.95
CA HIS A 99 -5.41 21.97 3.91
C HIS A 99 -4.87 23.19 4.65
N TRP A 100 -5.79 23.98 5.19
CA TRP A 100 -5.52 25.01 6.18
C TRP A 100 -5.73 24.44 7.57
N ASP A 101 -4.77 24.66 8.48
CA ASP A 101 -4.97 24.29 9.88
C ASP A 101 -5.90 25.27 10.63
N GLU A 102 -6.20 24.94 11.89
CA GLU A 102 -7.02 25.77 12.79
C GLU A 102 -6.43 27.16 13.09
N VAL A 103 -5.15 27.40 12.74
CA VAL A 103 -4.41 28.64 12.98
C VAL A 103 -4.25 29.45 11.67
N GLY A 104 -4.73 28.93 10.53
CA GLY A 104 -4.63 29.57 9.23
C GLY A 104 -3.27 29.39 8.54
N HIS A 105 -2.51 28.34 8.90
CA HIS A 105 -1.31 27.93 8.17
C HIS A 105 -1.66 26.97 7.03
N TRP A 106 -1.14 27.25 5.83
CA TRP A 106 -1.32 26.42 4.65
C TRP A 106 -0.32 25.27 4.60
N TYR A 107 -0.82 24.04 4.46
CA TYR A 107 0.02 22.86 4.29
C TYR A 107 -0.13 22.29 2.87
N PRO A 108 0.93 22.35 2.05
CA PRO A 108 0.89 21.87 0.68
C PRO A 108 0.96 20.34 0.66
N TYR A 109 -0.15 19.71 0.28
CA TYR A 109 -0.25 18.29 -0.02
C TYR A 109 -0.95 18.07 -1.36
N GLN A 110 -0.59 16.98 -2.01
CA GLN A 110 -1.23 16.56 -3.25
C GLN A 110 -1.27 15.03 -3.29
N THR A 111 -2.30 14.49 -3.93
CA THR A 111 -2.36 13.07 -4.24
C THR A 111 -1.24 12.72 -5.21
N GLU A 112 -0.37 11.80 -4.79
CA GLU A 112 0.85 11.46 -5.51
C GLU A 112 1.04 9.94 -5.63
N VAL A 113 1.68 9.51 -6.71
CA VAL A 113 2.13 8.14 -6.92
C VAL A 113 3.52 8.00 -6.28
N LEU A 114 3.67 7.11 -5.30
CA LEU A 114 4.93 6.94 -4.57
C LEU A 114 6.02 6.23 -5.39
N SER A 115 5.70 5.67 -6.55
CA SER A 115 6.68 5.01 -7.41
C SER A 115 7.61 6.02 -8.08
N CYS A 116 8.71 5.54 -8.66
CA CYS A 116 9.61 6.33 -9.48
C CYS A 116 9.00 6.73 -10.85
N GLN A 117 7.90 6.09 -11.26
CA GLN A 117 7.19 6.37 -12.50
C GLN A 117 5.74 6.70 -12.20
N GLU A 118 5.37 7.97 -12.37
CA GLU A 118 4.05 8.47 -12.00
C GLU A 118 2.97 8.10 -13.04
N ASN A 119 3.35 7.93 -14.29
CA ASN A 119 2.41 7.81 -15.41
C ASN A 119 2.21 6.38 -15.92
N HIS A 120 2.98 5.41 -15.43
CA HIS A 120 2.85 4.02 -15.86
C HIS A 120 3.09 3.02 -14.74
N MET A 121 2.57 1.82 -14.93
CA MET A 121 2.77 0.71 -14.00
C MET A 121 4.21 0.21 -14.04
N VAL A 122 4.77 -0.13 -12.87
CA VAL A 122 6.15 -0.61 -12.75
C VAL A 122 6.16 -2.07 -12.27
N PRO A 123 7.00 -2.95 -12.84
CA PRO A 123 7.11 -4.32 -12.37
C PRO A 123 7.49 -4.41 -10.89
N ALA A 124 6.94 -5.37 -10.15
CA ALA A 124 7.20 -5.62 -8.74
C ALA A 124 8.56 -6.34 -8.53
N THR A 125 9.64 -5.74 -9.03
CA THR A 125 11.02 -6.22 -8.82
C THR A 125 11.41 -6.13 -7.34
N LEU A 126 12.48 -6.83 -6.94
CA LEU A 126 12.97 -6.73 -5.56
C LEU A 126 13.37 -5.30 -5.18
N ALA A 127 13.99 -4.56 -6.10
CA ALA A 127 14.39 -3.18 -5.88
C ALA A 127 13.17 -2.27 -5.74
N HIS A 128 12.22 -2.36 -6.67
CA HIS A 128 11.02 -1.52 -6.63
C HIS A 128 10.15 -1.78 -5.40
N ARG A 129 9.98 -3.05 -5.00
CA ARG A 129 9.25 -3.38 -3.77
C ARG A 129 9.94 -2.81 -2.52
N ARG A 130 11.26 -2.83 -2.45
CA ARG A 130 12.01 -2.25 -1.32
C ARG A 130 11.86 -0.74 -1.26
N ASP A 131 12.02 -0.06 -2.39
CA ASP A 131 11.81 1.39 -2.53
C ASP A 131 10.40 1.80 -2.05
N LEU A 132 9.36 1.09 -2.50
CA LEU A 132 8.00 1.38 -2.07
C LEU A 132 7.77 1.12 -0.58
N ILE A 133 8.36 0.07 0.00
CA ILE A 133 8.25 -0.20 1.45
C ILE A 133 8.89 0.94 2.24
N GLU A 134 10.07 1.43 1.82
CA GLU A 134 10.73 2.56 2.47
C GLU A 134 9.88 3.84 2.39
N LYS A 135 9.32 4.13 1.22
CA LYS A 135 8.42 5.28 1.02
C LYS A 135 7.14 5.17 1.83
N ILE A 136 6.51 3.99 1.89
CA ILE A 136 5.32 3.75 2.72
C ILE A 136 5.62 4.01 4.19
N ASN A 137 6.76 3.54 4.69
CA ASN A 137 7.17 3.79 6.06
C ASN A 137 7.35 5.29 6.35
N ALA A 138 7.87 6.03 5.38
CA ALA A 138 8.08 7.48 5.48
C ALA A 138 6.80 8.34 5.34
N ILE A 139 5.65 7.76 5.00
CA ILE A 139 4.39 8.53 4.89
C ILE A 139 4.02 9.14 6.24
N GLU A 140 3.84 10.45 6.28
CA GLU A 140 3.25 11.14 7.43
C GLU A 140 1.82 11.57 7.10
N PRO A 141 0.82 11.19 7.91
CA PRO A 141 -0.56 11.62 7.74
C PRO A 141 -0.71 13.14 7.83
N GLY A 142 -1.41 13.74 6.88
CA GLY A 142 -1.63 15.18 6.83
C GLY A 142 -2.55 15.59 5.69
N GLY A 143 -3.12 16.79 5.80
CA GLY A 143 -4.09 17.28 4.82
C GLY A 143 -5.48 16.66 4.99
N THR A 144 -6.32 16.84 3.98
CA THR A 144 -7.66 16.23 3.90
C THR A 144 -7.64 15.02 2.98
N THR A 145 -8.71 14.23 3.01
CA THR A 145 -8.95 13.10 2.12
C THR A 145 -9.17 13.63 0.70
N GLU A 146 -8.64 12.93 -0.31
CA GLU A 146 -8.81 13.23 -1.74
C GLU A 146 -8.83 11.91 -2.50
N MET A 147 -9.88 11.13 -2.27
CA MET A 147 -9.99 9.78 -2.82
C MET A 147 -10.39 9.80 -4.29
N ASP A 148 -11.19 10.76 -4.74
CA ASP A 148 -11.58 10.85 -6.15
C ASP A 148 -10.33 11.00 -7.03
N ALA A 149 -9.42 11.91 -6.69
CA ALA A 149 -8.15 12.05 -7.40
C ALA A 149 -7.27 10.79 -7.28
N GLY A 150 -7.32 10.10 -6.14
CA GLY A 150 -6.61 8.85 -5.91
C GLY A 150 -7.10 7.72 -6.83
N PHE A 151 -8.42 7.57 -6.95
CA PHE A 151 -9.03 6.59 -7.85
C PHE A 151 -8.84 6.94 -9.31
N ASP A 152 -8.95 8.22 -9.69
CA ASP A 152 -8.68 8.69 -11.05
C ASP A 152 -7.24 8.36 -11.47
N LEU A 153 -6.27 8.59 -10.60
CA LEU A 153 -4.88 8.19 -10.83
C LEU A 153 -4.73 6.67 -10.90
N ALA A 154 -5.41 5.92 -10.04
CA ALA A 154 -5.38 4.45 -10.07
C ALA A 154 -5.91 3.90 -11.41
N PHE A 155 -7.04 4.40 -11.89
CA PHE A 155 -7.60 3.99 -13.18
C PHE A 155 -6.73 4.42 -14.35
N ARG A 156 -6.10 5.61 -14.28
CA ARG A 156 -5.15 6.07 -15.29
C ARG A 156 -3.92 5.16 -15.36
N LEU A 157 -3.37 4.77 -14.22
CA LEU A 157 -2.26 3.83 -14.12
C LEU A 157 -2.65 2.45 -14.67
N LEU A 158 -3.82 1.92 -14.30
CA LEU A 158 -4.30 0.62 -14.82
C LEU A 158 -4.61 0.66 -16.32
N GLY A 159 -4.94 1.83 -16.87
CA GLY A 159 -5.08 2.07 -18.31
C GLY A 159 -3.75 2.22 -19.05
N SER A 160 -2.65 2.45 -18.35
CA SER A 160 -1.31 2.68 -18.93
C SER A 160 -0.66 1.39 -19.46
N LYS A 161 0.44 1.55 -20.20
CA LYS A 161 1.36 0.48 -20.60
C LYS A 161 2.78 0.85 -20.15
N PRO A 162 3.63 -0.11 -19.76
CA PRO A 162 3.42 -1.57 -19.76
C PRO A 162 2.58 -2.09 -18.58
N ARG A 163 1.81 -3.16 -18.78
CA ARG A 163 1.05 -3.89 -17.75
C ARG A 163 0.90 -5.36 -18.12
N THR A 164 0.51 -6.22 -17.18
CA THR A 164 0.24 -7.65 -17.46
C THR A 164 -1.00 -7.83 -18.34
N GLY A 165 -2.06 -7.07 -18.10
CA GLY A 165 -3.31 -7.15 -18.86
C GLY A 165 -4.22 -8.33 -18.48
N CYS A 166 -3.90 -9.07 -17.42
CA CYS A 166 -4.69 -10.21 -16.96
C CYS A 166 -5.71 -9.78 -15.89
N HIS A 167 -5.26 -9.65 -14.64
CA HIS A 167 -6.10 -9.24 -13.52
C HIS A 167 -5.66 -7.87 -13.04
N SER A 168 -6.61 -6.93 -12.99
CA SER A 168 -6.39 -5.59 -12.46
C SER A 168 -7.12 -5.44 -11.13
N ILE A 169 -6.41 -4.97 -10.10
CA ILE A 169 -6.92 -4.87 -8.74
C ILE A 169 -6.56 -3.50 -8.19
N VAL A 170 -7.57 -2.77 -7.71
CA VAL A 170 -7.37 -1.58 -6.87
C VAL A 170 -7.67 -1.99 -5.44
N ILE A 171 -6.71 -1.75 -4.54
CA ILE A 171 -6.88 -1.96 -3.10
C ILE A 171 -6.80 -0.59 -2.46
N PHE A 172 -7.87 -0.15 -1.79
CA PHE A 172 -7.85 1.10 -1.05
C PHE A 172 -7.84 0.82 0.47
N VAL A 173 -7.13 1.64 1.22
CA VAL A 173 -6.96 1.52 2.67
C VAL A 173 -7.24 2.86 3.32
N THR A 174 -8.27 2.95 4.14
CA THR A 174 -8.74 4.18 4.82
C THR A 174 -9.30 3.83 6.19
N ASP A 175 -9.43 4.83 7.06
CA ASP A 175 -10.18 4.73 8.31
C ASP A 175 -11.69 4.97 8.15
N GLY A 176 -12.13 5.22 6.92
CA GLY A 176 -13.53 5.43 6.55
C GLY A 176 -14.07 6.82 6.89
N ARG A 177 -13.21 7.73 7.38
CA ARG A 177 -13.59 9.12 7.58
C ARG A 177 -13.26 9.91 6.32
N ASP A 178 -14.29 10.21 5.57
CA ASP A 178 -14.14 11.05 4.39
C ASP A 178 -14.08 12.52 4.78
N THR A 179 -12.95 13.17 4.49
CA THR A 179 -12.77 14.61 4.64
C THR A 179 -12.63 15.30 3.28
N GLU A 180 -12.94 14.59 2.19
CA GLU A 180 -12.96 15.09 0.82
C GLU A 180 -14.08 16.10 0.66
N GLY A 181 -13.72 17.32 0.28
CA GLY A 181 -14.69 18.41 0.22
C GLY A 181 -15.35 18.75 1.56
N GLU A 182 -14.94 18.16 2.71
CA GLU A 182 -15.23 18.71 4.03
C GLU A 182 -14.53 20.06 4.07
N GLY A 183 -15.28 21.08 3.66
CA GLY A 183 -14.84 22.44 3.82
C GLY A 183 -14.51 22.62 5.29
N VAL A 184 -13.25 22.90 5.57
CA VAL A 184 -12.97 24.08 6.37
C VAL A 184 -13.59 25.24 5.58
N ARG A 185 -14.90 25.34 5.78
CA ARG A 185 -15.82 26.35 5.32
C ARG A 185 -15.45 27.57 6.12
N CYS A 186 -14.72 28.46 5.50
CA CYS A 186 -15.08 29.83 5.72
C CYS A 186 -16.44 30.01 5.02
N HIS A 187 -17.53 29.85 5.79
CA HIS A 187 -18.71 30.63 5.46
C HIS A 187 -18.36 32.11 5.64
N ALA A 188 -19.10 33.03 5.02
CA ALA A 188 -18.89 34.46 5.23
C ALA A 188 -18.93 34.76 6.74
N GLY A 189 -17.75 34.93 7.35
CA GLY A 189 -17.62 34.97 8.80
C GLY A 189 -16.24 34.56 9.32
N TYR A 190 -16.01 34.90 10.58
CA TYR A 190 -14.77 34.68 11.31
C TYR A 190 -14.81 33.33 12.03
N TYR A 191 -13.67 32.62 12.11
CA TYR A 191 -13.52 31.58 13.12
C TYR A 191 -13.14 32.24 14.46
N THR A 192 -13.81 31.84 15.54
CA THR A 192 -13.51 32.29 16.90
C THR A 192 -12.83 31.17 17.68
N ARG A 193 -11.54 31.32 17.95
CA ARG A 193 -10.75 30.32 18.71
C ARG A 193 -11.00 30.34 20.23
N SER A 194 -11.67 31.37 20.75
CA SER A 194 -12.03 31.52 22.17
C SER A 194 -12.88 32.78 22.35
N GLY A 195 -14.10 32.80 21.84
CA GLY A 195 -15.18 33.74 22.22
C GLY A 195 -14.98 35.27 22.15
N TYR A 196 -13.79 35.82 21.89
CA TYR A 196 -13.54 37.26 22.10
C TYR A 196 -12.58 37.93 21.10
N MET A 197 -12.01 37.21 20.13
CA MET A 197 -11.27 37.85 19.02
C MET A 197 -11.63 37.18 17.69
N PRO A 198 -12.14 37.94 16.70
CA PRO A 198 -12.29 37.43 15.33
C PRO A 198 -10.92 37.18 14.70
N GLY A 199 -10.72 35.98 14.14
CA GLY A 199 -9.53 35.66 13.34
C GLY A 199 -9.46 36.45 12.02
N PRO A 200 -8.41 36.28 11.21
CA PRO A 200 -8.35 36.88 9.87
C PRO A 200 -9.50 36.38 8.97
N VAL A 201 -10.03 37.27 8.13
CA VAL A 201 -11.07 36.95 7.14
C VAL A 201 -10.49 35.99 6.12
N CYS A 202 -11.10 34.81 5.98
CA CYS A 202 -10.77 33.96 4.85
C CYS A 202 -11.21 34.65 3.56
N LYS A 203 -10.27 34.83 2.63
CA LYS A 203 -10.56 35.28 1.27
C LYS A 203 -10.93 34.11 0.39
#